data_AF-A0A1C0AA60-F1
#
_entry.id   AF-A0A1C0AA60-F1
#
_cell.length_a   1.000
_cell.length_b   1.000
_cell.length_c   1.000
_cell.angle_alpha   90.00
_cell.angle_beta   90.00
_cell.angle_gamma   90.00
#
_symmetry.space_group_name_H-M   'P 1'
#
loop_
_entity.id
_entity.type
_entity.pdbx_description
1 polymer ?
#
loop_
_entity_poly.entity_id
_entity_poly.type
_entity_poly.pdbx_seq_one_letter_code
_entity_poly.pdbx_strand_id
1 'polypeptide(L)'
;MEYSFFYGSIVVLWTILGVCMYFKTIKLKHLIIGITTIAYSLLYEVLLGEYLDLYYYIKDKESILYTLLAGILVYPILNIIYTLFLPKKTRPVLIYTGLWIIAMLIFEYLSLLTKTVVFTGWRMIPWSPLTYMVNYLWIYLFYRYLEKRIVS
;
A
#
# COMPACT_ATOMS: atom_id res chain seq x y z
N MET A 1 21.60 -4.99 2.04
CA MET A 1 20.89 -3.84 1.45
C MET A 1 19.39 -4.06 1.50
N GLU A 2 18.90 -5.22 1.05
CA GLU A 2 17.50 -5.71 1.15
C GLU A 2 16.84 -5.41 2.51
N TYR A 3 17.34 -6.01 3.60
CA TYR A 3 16.80 -5.80 4.95
C TYR A 3 16.82 -4.33 5.38
N SER A 4 17.92 -3.62 5.10
CA SER A 4 18.07 -2.20 5.47
C SER A 4 17.06 -1.33 4.74
N PHE A 5 16.77 -1.60 3.46
CA PHE A 5 15.75 -0.90 2.70
C PHE A 5 14.36 -1.25 3.22
N PHE A 6 14.07 -2.53 3.47
CA PHE A 6 12.78 -2.98 4.00
C PHE A 6 12.44 -2.31 5.33
N TYR A 7 13.30 -2.48 6.35
CA TYR A 7 13.07 -1.88 7.66
C TYR A 7 13.17 -0.34 7.63
N GLY A 8 14.06 0.20 6.79
CA GLY A 8 14.14 1.65 6.56
C GLY A 8 12.85 2.22 5.99
N SER A 9 12.22 1.52 5.04
CA SER A 9 10.94 1.94 4.45
C SER A 9 9.82 1.97 5.48
N ILE A 10 9.77 0.99 6.39
CA ILE A 10 8.84 0.97 7.51
C ILE A 10 9.04 2.21 8.38
N VAL A 11 10.27 2.45 8.86
CA VAL A 11 10.57 3.61 9.72
C VAL A 11 10.20 4.93 9.03
N VAL A 12 10.53 5.08 7.75
CA VAL A 12 10.20 6.27 6.96
C VAL A 12 8.68 6.45 6.84
N LEU A 13 7.93 5.40 6.53
CA LEU A 13 6.47 5.48 6.38
C LEU A 13 5.77 5.83 7.70
N TRP A 14 6.20 5.22 8.81
CA TRP A 14 5.69 5.57 10.13
C TRP A 14 6.02 7.01 10.52
N THR A 15 7.22 7.49 10.18
CA THR A 15 7.62 8.88 10.39
C THR A 15 6.74 9.84 9.58
N ILE A 16 6.53 9.54 8.29
CA ILE A 16 5.63 10.32 7.42
C ILE A 16 4.22 10.33 8.00
N LEU A 17 3.69 9.19 8.44
CA LEU A 17 2.37 9.13 9.09
C LEU A 17 2.32 10.05 10.32
N GLY A 18 3.33 10.01 11.19
CA GLY A 18 3.42 10.87 12.36
C GLY A 18 3.40 12.36 11.99
N VAL A 19 4.15 12.75 10.95
CA VAL A 19 4.13 14.11 10.40
C VAL A 19 2.74 14.45 9.82
N CYS A 20 2.11 13.54 9.08
CA CYS A 20 0.77 13.73 8.53
C CYS A 20 -0.29 13.95 9.61
N MET A 21 -0.16 13.27 10.76
CA MET A 21 -1.06 13.42 11.91
C MET A 21 -1.02 14.83 12.50
N TYR A 22 0.10 15.55 12.37
CA TYR A 22 0.19 16.96 12.75
C TYR A 22 -0.71 17.86 11.87
N PHE A 23 -0.86 17.54 10.59
CA PHE A 23 -1.67 18.32 9.64
C PHE A 23 -3.13 17.88 9.54
N LYS A 24 -3.44 16.62 9.85
CA LYS A 24 -4.77 16.01 9.71
C LYS A 24 -5.06 15.04 10.83
N THR A 25 -6.23 15.18 11.47
CA THR A 25 -6.68 14.26 12.50
C THR A 25 -7.13 12.92 11.91
N ILE A 26 -6.58 11.83 12.43
CA ILE A 26 -7.06 10.48 12.14
C ILE A 26 -8.44 10.28 12.78
N LYS A 27 -9.39 9.81 11.98
CA LYS A 27 -10.76 9.44 12.38
C LYS A 27 -10.98 7.94 12.17
N LEU A 28 -12.05 7.42 12.77
CA LEU A 28 -12.43 6.00 12.68
C LEU A 28 -12.45 5.47 11.24
N LYS A 29 -12.96 6.23 10.28
CA LYS A 29 -12.97 5.85 8.85
C LYS A 29 -11.58 5.53 8.28
N HIS A 30 -10.52 6.20 8.73
CA HIS A 30 -9.15 5.92 8.29
C HIS A 30 -8.63 4.63 8.91
N LEU A 31 -8.94 4.39 10.19
CA LEU A 31 -8.56 3.15 10.89
C LEU A 31 -9.25 1.93 10.25
N ILE A 32 -10.53 2.05 9.89
CA ILE A 32 -11.26 0.98 9.18
C ILE A 32 -10.59 0.66 7.83
N ILE A 33 -10.15 1.69 7.08
CA ILE A 33 -9.39 1.50 5.83
C ILE A 33 -8.08 0.77 6.10
N GLY A 34 -7.33 1.17 7.14
CA GLY A 34 -6.10 0.48 7.53
C GLY A 34 -6.34 -1.00 7.83
N ILE A 35 -7.26 -1.32 8.72
CA ILE A 35 -7.54 -2.71 9.14
C ILE A 35 -8.01 -3.57 7.95
N THR A 36 -8.92 -3.05 7.13
CA THR A 36 -9.41 -3.78 5.94
C THR A 36 -8.33 -3.98 4.88
N THR A 37 -7.41 -3.01 4.76
CA THR A 37 -6.24 -3.14 3.88
C THR A 37 -5.34 -4.29 4.33
N ILE A 38 -5.15 -4.52 5.62
CA ILE A 38 -4.32 -5.64 6.11
C ILE A 38 -4.87 -6.96 5.56
N ALA A 39 -6.18 -7.21 5.77
CA ALA A 39 -6.80 -8.44 5.29
C ALA A 39 -6.73 -8.58 3.76
N TYR A 40 -7.04 -7.52 3.02
CA TYR A 40 -7.01 -7.52 1.56
C TYR A 40 -5.60 -7.73 1.00
N SER A 41 -4.62 -6.99 1.51
CA SER A 41 -3.23 -7.09 1.07
C SER A 41 -2.64 -8.44 1.40
N LEU A 42 -2.81 -8.97 2.61
CA LEU A 42 -2.32 -10.31 2.95
C LEU A 42 -2.91 -11.40 2.06
N LEU A 43 -4.21 -11.33 1.77
CA LEU A 43 -4.84 -12.29 0.86
C LEU A 43 -4.26 -12.18 -0.57
N TYR A 44 -4.08 -10.95 -1.06
CA TYR A 44 -3.47 -10.69 -2.36
C TYR A 44 -2.03 -11.22 -2.44
N GLU A 45 -1.20 -10.88 -1.45
CA GLU A 45 0.22 -11.24 -1.42
C GLU A 45 0.43 -12.75 -1.25
N VAL A 46 -0.36 -13.41 -0.40
CA VAL A 46 -0.28 -14.88 -0.23
C VAL A 46 -0.72 -15.60 -1.51
N LEU A 47 -1.78 -15.14 -2.18
CA LEU A 47 -2.24 -15.77 -3.41
C LEU A 47 -1.23 -15.58 -4.55
N LEU A 48 -0.70 -14.38 -4.73
CA LEU A 48 0.19 -14.10 -5.86
C LEU A 48 1.65 -14.48 -5.59
N GLY A 49 2.15 -14.16 -4.40
CA GLY A 49 3.52 -14.44 -4.01
C GLY A 49 3.72 -15.90 -3.66
N GLU A 50 2.94 -16.45 -2.73
CA GLU A 50 3.19 -17.80 -2.19
C GLU A 50 2.52 -18.90 -3.02
N TYR A 51 1.25 -18.72 -3.42
CA TYR A 51 0.52 -19.78 -4.14
C TYR A 51 0.85 -19.83 -5.64
N LEU A 52 1.00 -18.67 -6.29
CA LEU A 52 1.33 -18.59 -7.72
C LEU A 52 2.82 -18.38 -8.01
N ASP A 53 3.65 -18.25 -6.97
CA ASP A 53 5.10 -18.02 -7.07
C ASP A 53 5.47 -16.91 -8.07
N LEU A 54 4.74 -15.78 -8.01
CA LEU A 54 4.96 -14.66 -8.93
C LEU A 54 6.08 -13.73 -8.43
N TYR A 55 6.31 -13.69 -7.12
CA TYR A 55 7.39 -12.94 -6.48
C TYR A 55 7.56 -13.37 -5.03
N TYR A 56 8.73 -13.10 -4.46
CA TYR A 56 9.01 -13.30 -3.04
C TYR A 56 9.69 -12.08 -2.42
N TYR A 57 9.59 -11.96 -1.09
CA TYR A 57 10.28 -10.93 -0.33
C TYR A 57 11.63 -11.42 0.20
N ILE A 58 12.70 -10.67 -0.07
CA ILE A 58 14.08 -10.84 0.42
C ILE A 58 14.69 -12.22 0.11
N LYS A 59 14.19 -13.27 0.75
CA LYS A 59 14.54 -14.67 0.51
C LYS A 59 13.29 -15.51 0.50
N ASP A 60 13.19 -16.40 -0.47
CA ASP A 60 12.09 -17.36 -0.67
C ASP A 60 11.64 -18.04 0.65
N LYS A 61 12.56 -18.66 1.39
CA LYS A 61 12.24 -19.35 2.67
C LYS A 61 11.71 -18.46 3.79
N GLU A 62 11.98 -17.15 3.74
CA GLU A 62 11.55 -16.19 4.77
C GLU A 62 10.46 -15.24 4.22
N SER A 63 10.03 -15.45 2.97
CA SER A 63 9.14 -14.54 2.21
C SER A 63 7.84 -14.27 2.97
N ILE A 64 7.19 -15.31 3.48
CA ILE A 64 5.95 -15.23 4.26
C ILE A 64 6.07 -14.22 5.41
N LEU A 65 7.19 -14.23 6.13
CA LEU A 65 7.39 -13.33 7.28
C LEU A 65 7.44 -11.87 6.83
N TYR A 66 8.19 -11.57 5.76
CA TYR A 66 8.31 -10.21 5.23
C TYR A 66 7.02 -9.75 4.53
N THR A 67 6.30 -10.66 3.88
CA THR A 67 4.95 -10.43 3.36
C THR A 67 3.98 -10.05 4.48
N LEU A 68 3.99 -10.78 5.60
CA LEU A 68 3.18 -10.45 6.77
C LEU A 68 3.53 -9.09 7.36
N LEU A 69 4.83 -8.80 7.50
CA LEU A 69 5.31 -7.51 8.02
C LEU A 69 4.92 -6.35 7.09
N ALA A 70 5.05 -6.50 5.77
CA ALA A 70 4.59 -5.50 4.81
C ALA A 70 3.06 -5.32 4.86
N GLY A 71 2.33 -6.44 4.93
CA GLY A 71 0.89 -6.54 5.14
C GLY A 71 0.38 -5.68 6.30
N ILE A 72 1.09 -5.70 7.42
CA ILE A 72 0.66 -5.08 8.68
C ILE A 72 1.27 -3.69 8.89
N LEU A 73 2.51 -3.46 8.45
CA LEU A 73 3.29 -2.27 8.80
C LEU A 73 3.51 -1.30 7.64
N VAL A 74 3.24 -1.69 6.40
CA VAL A 74 3.50 -0.86 5.21
C VAL A 74 2.18 -0.47 4.55
N TYR A 75 1.44 -1.43 4.01
CA TYR A 75 0.23 -1.16 3.23
C TYR A 75 -0.88 -0.41 3.96
N PRO A 76 -1.26 -0.76 5.21
CA PRO A 76 -2.29 0.01 5.92
C PRO A 76 -1.89 1.46 6.12
N ILE A 77 -0.61 1.75 6.35
CA ILE A 77 -0.11 3.11 6.57
C ILE A 77 -0.18 3.93 5.28
N LEU A 78 0.26 3.34 4.17
CA LEU A 78 0.14 3.97 2.85
C LEU A 78 -1.31 4.34 2.54
N ASN A 79 -2.25 3.43 2.81
CA ASN A 79 -3.67 3.67 2.54
C ASN A 79 -4.31 4.66 3.54
N ILE A 80 -3.86 4.69 4.79
CA ILE A 80 -4.25 5.73 5.75
C ILE A 80 -3.77 7.11 5.28
N ILE A 81 -2.50 7.24 4.89
CA ILE A 81 -1.93 8.50 4.38
C ILE A 81 -2.69 8.95 3.13
N TYR A 82 -2.93 8.02 2.18
CA TYR A 82 -3.71 8.30 0.98
C TYR A 82 -5.11 8.84 1.32
N THR A 83 -5.82 8.21 2.25
CA THR A 83 -7.18 8.65 2.61
C THR A 83 -7.21 9.94 3.45
N LEU A 84 -6.16 10.26 4.22
CA LEU A 84 -6.05 11.49 5.00
C LEU A 84 -6.05 12.74 4.11
N PHE A 85 -5.40 12.66 2.94
CA PHE A 85 -5.27 13.78 2.00
C PHE A 85 -6.18 13.65 0.77
N LEU A 86 -7.07 12.65 0.76
CA LEU A 86 -7.96 12.41 -0.37
C LEU A 86 -8.87 13.63 -0.65
N PRO A 87 -8.79 14.23 -1.85
CA PRO A 87 -9.59 15.42 -2.18
C PRO A 87 -11.09 15.13 -2.23
N LYS A 88 -11.91 16.15 -1.98
CA LYS A 88 -13.39 16.01 -2.03
C LYS A 88 -13.97 16.01 -3.46
N LYS A 89 -13.36 16.73 -4.40
CA LYS A 89 -13.83 16.86 -5.79
C LYS A 89 -13.26 15.76 -6.68
N THR A 90 -14.01 15.30 -7.68
CA THR A 90 -13.64 14.18 -8.56
C THR A 90 -12.38 14.45 -9.39
N ARG A 91 -12.24 15.61 -10.03
CA ARG A 91 -11.07 15.94 -10.86
C ARG A 91 -9.75 15.97 -10.06
N PRO A 92 -9.66 16.62 -8.89
CA PRO A 92 -8.47 16.53 -8.04
C PRO A 92 -8.18 15.12 -7.52
N VAL A 93 -9.20 14.29 -7.28
CA VAL A 93 -8.99 12.89 -6.88
C VAL A 93 -8.22 12.14 -7.96
N LEU A 94 -8.63 12.25 -9.23
CA LEU A 94 -7.96 11.53 -10.32
C LEU A 94 -6.47 11.88 -10.42
N ILE A 95 -6.14 13.16 -10.30
CA ILE A 95 -4.74 13.64 -10.33
C ILE A 95 -3.98 13.11 -9.10
N TYR A 96 -4.58 13.22 -7.91
CA TYR A 96 -3.99 12.76 -6.66
C TYR A 96 -3.72 11.25 -6.67
N THR A 97 -4.71 10.45 -7.08
CA THR A 97 -4.57 9.00 -7.24
C THR A 97 -3.53 8.64 -8.29
N GLY A 98 -3.49 9.36 -9.43
CA GLY A 98 -2.48 9.15 -10.46
C GLY A 98 -1.06 9.38 -9.94
N LEU A 99 -0.82 10.49 -9.22
CA LEU A 99 0.47 10.76 -8.57
C LEU A 99 0.84 9.68 -7.55
N TRP A 100 -0.15 9.18 -6.82
CA TRP A 100 0.07 8.14 -5.82
C TRP A 100 0.39 6.78 -6.46
N ILE A 101 -0.24 6.42 -7.57
CA ILE A 101 0.13 5.25 -8.38
C ILE A 101 1.57 5.38 -8.88
N ILE A 102 1.97 6.54 -9.38
CA ILE A 102 3.36 6.78 -9.82
C ILE A 102 4.33 6.61 -8.64
N ALA A 103 4.01 7.16 -7.47
CA ALA A 103 4.83 7.00 -6.27
C ALA A 103 4.96 5.51 -5.85
N MET A 104 3.88 4.74 -5.93
CA MET A 104 3.91 3.30 -5.65
C MET A 104 4.77 2.53 -6.66
N LEU A 105 4.68 2.87 -7.95
CA LEU A 105 5.54 2.28 -8.97
C LEU A 105 7.02 2.61 -8.74
N ILE A 106 7.34 3.84 -8.33
CA ILE A 106 8.72 4.21 -7.96
C ILE A 106 9.17 3.39 -6.75
N PHE A 107 8.33 3.27 -5.72
CA PHE A 107 8.65 2.48 -4.52
C PHE A 107 8.88 0.99 -4.83
N GLU A 108 8.04 0.40 -5.67
CA GLU A 108 8.22 -0.97 -6.16
C GLU A 108 9.50 -1.12 -6.98
N TYR A 109 9.80 -0.18 -7.88
CA TYR A 109 11.04 -0.19 -8.64
C TYR A 109 12.27 -0.13 -7.74
N LEU A 110 12.27 0.72 -6.71
CA LEU A 110 13.34 0.77 -5.70
C LEU A 110 13.42 -0.54 -4.90
N SER A 111 12.29 -1.17 -4.60
CA SER A 111 12.23 -2.46 -3.92
C SER A 111 12.86 -3.58 -4.77
N LEU A 112 12.67 -3.55 -6.09
CA LEU A 112 13.33 -4.46 -7.04
C LEU A 112 14.83 -4.21 -7.12
N LEU A 113 15.25 -2.95 -7.25
CA LEU A 113 16.68 -2.59 -7.32
C LEU A 113 17.44 -3.00 -6.05
N THR A 114 16.80 -2.89 -4.89
CA THR A 114 17.37 -3.29 -3.61
C THR A 114 17.22 -4.77 -3.31
N LYS A 115 16.57 -5.53 -4.20
CA LYS A 115 16.21 -6.96 -4.05
C LYS A 115 15.31 -7.26 -2.84
N THR A 116 14.64 -6.24 -2.33
CA THR A 116 13.67 -6.39 -1.24
C THR A 116 12.47 -7.20 -1.69
N VAL A 117 12.06 -7.00 -2.95
CA VAL A 117 11.11 -7.84 -3.67
C VAL A 117 11.85 -8.40 -4.87
N VAL A 118 11.66 -9.68 -5.15
CA VAL A 118 12.24 -10.35 -6.31
C VAL A 118 11.13 -10.97 -7.12
N PHE A 119 11.01 -10.54 -8.38
CA PHE A 119 10.04 -11.10 -9.31
C PHE A 119 10.55 -12.39 -9.93
N THR A 120 9.71 -13.42 -9.90
CA THR A 120 9.95 -14.72 -10.53
C THR A 120 9.08 -14.84 -11.77
N GLY A 121 7.75 -14.71 -11.61
CA GLY A 121 6.76 -14.72 -12.69
C GLY A 121 6.06 -13.38 -12.93
N TRP A 122 6.17 -12.43 -12.01
CA TRP A 122 5.53 -11.12 -12.11
C TRP A 122 6.27 -10.19 -13.07
N ARG A 123 5.51 -9.33 -13.75
CA ARG A 123 6.06 -8.22 -14.54
C ARG A 123 5.51 -6.92 -14.03
N MET A 124 6.41 -5.99 -13.67
CA MET A 124 6.05 -4.66 -13.20
C MET A 124 5.04 -3.98 -14.14
N ILE A 125 5.28 -4.06 -15.45
CA ILE A 125 4.35 -3.60 -16.48
C ILE A 125 3.87 -4.83 -17.27
N PRO A 126 2.55 -5.03 -17.45
CA PRO A 126 1.45 -4.10 -17.14
C PRO A 126 0.79 -4.31 -15.77
N TRP A 127 1.21 -5.31 -15.00
CA TRP A 127 0.42 -5.81 -13.89
C TRP A 127 0.39 -4.87 -12.68
N SER A 128 1.53 -4.28 -12.29
CA SER A 128 1.58 -3.40 -11.11
C SER A 128 0.74 -2.12 -11.26
N PRO A 129 0.77 -1.40 -12.41
CA PRO A 129 -0.16 -0.28 -12.63
C PRO A 129 -1.63 -0.70 -12.51
N LEU A 130 -2.00 -1.86 -13.08
CA LEU A 130 -3.37 -2.36 -13.05
C LEU A 130 -3.82 -2.66 -11.61
N THR A 131 -2.97 -3.32 -10.82
CA THR A 131 -3.28 -3.67 -9.44
C THR A 131 -3.38 -2.43 -8.57
N TYR A 132 -2.50 -1.44 -8.74
CA TYR A 132 -2.63 -0.17 -8.05
C TYR A 132 -3.90 0.60 -8.44
N MET A 133 -4.29 0.60 -9.72
CA MET A 133 -5.54 1.21 -10.16
C MET A 133 -6.76 0.57 -9.48
N VAL A 134 -6.83 -0.77 -9.49
CA VAL A 134 -7.92 -1.52 -8.84
C VAL A 134 -7.95 -1.27 -7.34
N ASN A 135 -6.78 -1.33 -6.69
CA ASN A 135 -6.65 -1.10 -5.25
C ASN A 135 -7.09 0.32 -4.86
N TYR A 136 -6.61 1.37 -5.52
CA TYR A 136 -7.00 2.74 -5.17
C TYR A 136 -8.43 3.09 -5.56
N LEU A 137 -8.99 2.45 -6.59
CA LEU A 137 -10.40 2.54 -6.89
C LEU A 137 -11.24 1.95 -5.75
N TRP A 138 -10.89 0.75 -5.28
CA TRP A 138 -11.55 0.10 -4.15
C TRP A 138 -11.47 0.97 -2.89
N ILE A 139 -10.27 1.44 -2.52
CA ILE A 139 -10.06 2.31 -1.35
C ILE A 139 -10.87 3.60 -1.47
N TYR A 140 -10.89 4.22 -2.65
CA TYR A 140 -11.67 5.43 -2.90
C TYR A 140 -13.17 5.18 -2.66
N LEU A 141 -13.74 4.16 -3.29
CA LEU A 141 -15.16 3.83 -3.16
C LEU A 141 -15.52 3.52 -1.71
N PHE A 142 -14.71 2.70 -1.04
CA PHE A 142 -14.96 2.29 0.33
C PHE A 142 -14.83 3.46 1.32
N TYR A 143 -13.79 4.30 1.17
CA TYR A 143 -13.63 5.49 2.00
C TYR A 143 -14.79 6.49 1.83
N ARG A 144 -15.27 6.69 0.59
CA ARG A 144 -16.45 7.54 0.34
C ARG A 144 -17.73 6.98 0.91
N TYR A 145 -17.88 5.66 0.91
CA TYR A 145 -18.99 4.99 1.59
C TYR A 145 -18.95 5.24 3.11
N LEU A 146 -17.79 5.05 3.74
CA LEU A 146 -17.60 5.29 5.18
C LEU A 146 -17.80 6.77 5.53
N GLU A 147 -17.33 7.70 4.70
CA GLU A 147 -17.52 9.14 4.89
C GLU A 147 -18.99 9.54 4.94
N LYS A 148 -19.86 8.89 4.17
CA LYS A 148 -21.30 9.14 4.17
C LYS A 148 -22.03 8.52 5.37
N ARG A 149 -21.48 7.48 6.00
CA ARG A 149 -22.16 6.67 7.05
C ARG A 149 -21.69 6.99 8.47
N ILE A 150 -20.43 7.38 8.65
CA ILE A 150 -19.82 7.62 9.97
C ILE A 150 -19.85 9.11 10.34
N VAL A 151 -20.10 10.00 9.36
CA VAL A 151 -20.22 11.45 9.56
C VAL A 151 -21.70 11.91 9.48
N SER A 152 -22.65 10.98 9.56
CA SER A 152 -24.07 11.31 9.83
C SER A 152 -24.35 11.24 11.32
#